data_AF-A0A9Q1LSS9-F1
#
_entry.id   AF-A0A9Q1LSS9-F1
#
_cell.length_a   1.000
_cell.length_b   1.000
_cell.length_c   1.000
_cell.angle_alpha   90.00
_cell.angle_beta   90.00
_cell.angle_gamma   90.00
#
_symmetry.space_group_name_H-M   'P 1'
#
loop_
_entity.id
_entity.type
_entity.pdbx_description
1 polymer ?
#
loop_
_entity_poly.entity_id
_entity_poly.type
_entity_poly.pdbx_seq_one_letter_code
_entity_poly.pdbx_strand_id
1 'polypeptide(L)'
;MVRVHVKHGDGEFLYDSETTSPIDEIAEDITEIANLQSKIQYLAVEFEPHLSKLQGYPKVMPLVRALSEATSYASKDQVRHSKPLSLYVLRDHKRIIEKEFLVTYSVMGLSSSDLQQFLSVC
;
A
#
# COMPACT_ATOMS: atom_id res chain seq x y z
N MET A 1 20.05 -1.00 16.14
CA MET A 1 19.02 -0.28 15.36
C MET A 1 19.21 1.23 15.36
N VAL A 2 18.99 1.85 14.20
CA VAL A 2 18.88 3.30 13.95
C VAL A 2 17.56 3.58 13.24
N ARG A 3 16.99 4.77 13.49
CA ARG A 3 15.79 5.24 12.80
C ARG A 3 16.18 6.21 11.70
N VAL A 4 15.76 5.92 10.49
CA VAL A 4 15.93 6.75 9.31
C VAL A 4 14.61 7.46 9.02
N HIS A 5 14.65 8.79 8.91
CA HIS A 5 13.53 9.58 8.39
C HIS A 5 13.76 9.84 6.91
N VAL A 6 12.92 9.25 6.07
CA VAL A 6 12.96 9.41 4.62
C VAL A 6 11.92 10.44 4.20
N LYS A 7 12.33 11.35 3.30
CA LYS A 7 11.43 12.30 2.63
C LYS A 7 11.66 12.17 1.11
N HIS A 8 10.59 12.00 0.35
CA HIS A 8 10.64 11.86 -1.11
C HIS A 8 9.43 12.53 -1.75
N GLY A 9 9.63 13.60 -2.54
CA GLY A 9 8.53 14.41 -3.06
C GLY A 9 7.58 14.86 -1.94
N ASP A 10 6.29 14.55 -2.08
CA ASP A 10 5.27 14.79 -1.05
C ASP A 10 5.16 13.67 -0.01
N GLY A 11 5.89 12.56 -0.16
CA GLY A 11 5.91 11.42 0.75
C GLY A 11 6.96 11.54 1.86
N GLU A 12 6.67 10.97 3.02
CA GLU A 12 7.66 10.78 4.08
C GLU A 12 7.35 9.57 4.94
N PHE A 13 8.40 8.96 5.49
CA PHE A 13 8.25 7.87 6.44
C PHE A 13 9.44 7.65 7.37
N LEU A 14 9.19 6.93 8.46
CA LEU A 14 10.22 6.42 9.36
C LEU A 14 10.50 4.96 9.03
N TYR A 15 11.76 4.55 9.03
CA TYR A 15 12.21 3.17 8.83
C TYR A 15 13.28 2.84 9.86
N ASP A 16 13.17 1.67 10.50
CA ASP A 16 14.17 1.22 11.46
C ASP A 16 15.09 0.20 10.77
N SER A 17 16.39 0.49 10.78
CA SER A 17 17.46 -0.36 10.22
C SER A 17 18.40 -0.81 11.32
N GLU A 18 19.13 -1.91 11.14
CA GLU A 18 20.28 -2.18 11.99
C GLU A 18 21.41 -1.19 11.72
N THR A 19 22.19 -0.88 12.76
CA THR A 19 23.37 0.00 12.65
C THR A 19 24.49 -0.60 11.81
N THR A 20 24.44 -1.91 11.61
CA THR A 20 25.42 -2.70 10.86
C THR A 20 24.98 -2.96 9.42
N SER A 21 23.75 -2.58 9.04
CA SER A 21 23.24 -2.79 7.69
C SER A 21 24.04 -1.97 6.66
N PRO A 22 24.46 -2.56 5.54
CA PRO A 22 25.05 -1.83 4.42
C PRO A 22 24.12 -0.73 3.89
N ILE A 23 24.71 0.36 3.39
CA ILE A 23 23.93 1.47 2.82
C ILE A 23 23.09 1.01 1.63
N ASP A 24 23.60 0.08 0.82
CA ASP A 24 22.89 -0.44 -0.35
C ASP A 24 21.61 -1.19 0.06
N GLU A 25 21.66 -2.03 1.10
CA GLU A 25 20.48 -2.71 1.64
C GLU A 25 19.46 -1.70 2.21
N ILE A 26 19.93 -0.67 2.91
CA ILE A 26 19.08 0.41 3.41
C ILE A 26 18.41 1.15 2.24
N ALA A 27 19.15 1.44 1.17
CA ALA A 27 18.62 2.13 0.00
C ALA A 27 17.58 1.29 -0.76
N GLU A 28 17.80 -0.02 -0.88
CA GLU A 28 16.84 -0.97 -1.44
C GLU A 28 15.54 -0.98 -0.63
N ASP A 29 15.63 -1.15 0.69
CA ASP A 29 14.47 -1.16 1.58
C ASP A 29 13.69 0.16 1.52
N ILE A 30 14.39 1.29 1.55
CA ILE A 30 13.79 2.63 1.44
C ILE A 30 13.06 2.80 0.10
N THR A 31 13.69 2.38 -0.99
CA THR A 31 13.11 2.47 -2.34
C THR A 31 11.86 1.61 -2.43
N GLU A 32 11.90 0.41 -1.89
CA GLU A 32 10.75 -0.49 -1.91
C GLU A 32 9.60 0.03 -1.03
N ILE A 33 9.88 0.56 0.16
CA ILE A 33 8.87 1.18 1.01
C ILE A 33 8.20 2.36 0.28
N ALA A 34 8.99 3.24 -0.33
CA ALA A 34 8.46 4.38 -1.07
C ALA A 34 7.55 3.92 -2.23
N ASN A 35 7.99 2.92 -2.99
CA ASN A 35 7.19 2.34 -4.08
C ASN A 35 5.88 1.71 -3.57
N LEU A 36 5.92 1.00 -2.45
CA LEU A 36 4.73 0.39 -1.84
C LEU A 36 3.75 1.45 -1.33
N GLN A 37 4.22 2.53 -0.69
CA GLN A 37 3.36 3.63 -0.27
C GLN A 37 2.67 4.29 -1.47
N SER A 38 3.43 4.66 -2.51
CA SER A 38 2.89 5.28 -3.72
C SER A 38 1.85 4.39 -4.40
N LYS A 39 2.09 3.08 -4.41
CA LYS A 39 1.18 2.11 -5.01
C LYS A 39 -0.11 1.96 -4.20
N ILE A 40 -0.04 1.83 -2.88
CA ILE A 40 -1.23 1.78 -2.02
C ILE A 40 -2.09 3.03 -2.23
N GLN A 41 -1.47 4.21 -2.28
CA GLN A 41 -2.17 5.47 -2.52
C GLN A 41 -2.81 5.51 -3.91
N TYR A 42 -2.07 5.10 -4.94
CA TYR A 42 -2.59 5.00 -6.30
C TYR A 42 -3.83 4.09 -6.36
N LEU A 43 -3.77 2.90 -5.76
CA LEU A 43 -4.90 1.96 -5.73
C LEU A 43 -6.12 2.51 -4.99
N ALA A 44 -5.89 3.22 -3.87
CA ALA A 44 -6.97 3.86 -3.14
C ALA A 44 -7.71 4.90 -4.01
N VAL A 45 -6.97 5.69 -4.80
CA VAL A 45 -7.54 6.70 -5.72
C VAL A 45 -8.22 6.04 -6.92
N GLU A 46 -7.57 5.06 -7.55
CA GLU A 46 -8.08 4.34 -8.73
C GLU A 46 -9.41 3.64 -8.44
N PHE A 47 -9.53 3.02 -7.26
CA PHE A 47 -10.71 2.22 -6.91
C PHE A 47 -11.84 3.00 -6.27
N GLU A 48 -11.59 4.22 -5.77
CA GLU A 48 -12.61 5.05 -5.11
C GLU A 48 -13.90 5.21 -5.95
N PRO A 49 -13.85 5.51 -7.27
CA PRO A 49 -15.05 5.71 -8.07
C PRO A 49 -15.88 4.43 -8.28
N HIS A 50 -15.24 3.26 -8.18
CA HIS A 50 -15.88 1.96 -8.33
C HIS A 50 -16.49 1.50 -7.00
N LEU A 51 -15.76 1.70 -5.90
CA LEU A 51 -16.17 1.29 -4.56
C LEU A 51 -17.27 2.19 -3.99
N SER A 52 -17.25 3.49 -4.30
CA SER A 52 -18.28 4.45 -3.86
C SER A 52 -19.67 4.09 -4.40
N LYS A 53 -19.77 3.57 -5.64
CA LYS A 53 -21.02 3.09 -6.24
C LYS A 53 -21.54 1.80 -5.61
N LEU A 54 -20.67 1.08 -4.89
CA LEU A 54 -20.95 -0.22 -4.29
C LEU A 54 -20.95 -0.15 -2.76
N GLN A 55 -21.17 1.04 -2.19
CA GLN A 55 -21.31 1.20 -0.76
C GLN A 55 -22.40 0.25 -0.20
N GLY A 56 -22.05 -0.50 0.84
CA GLY A 56 -22.94 -1.46 1.49
C GLY A 56 -23.00 -2.84 0.83
N TYR A 57 -22.33 -3.08 -0.31
CA TYR A 57 -22.27 -4.41 -0.92
C TYR A 57 -21.31 -5.32 -0.14
N PRO A 58 -21.78 -6.42 0.49
CA PRO A 58 -20.93 -7.24 1.35
C PRO A 58 -19.70 -7.82 0.66
N LYS A 59 -19.78 -8.07 -0.65
CA LYS A 59 -18.69 -8.63 -1.46
C LYS A 59 -17.55 -7.64 -1.74
N VAL A 60 -17.76 -6.33 -1.57
CA VAL A 60 -16.70 -5.33 -1.78
C VAL A 60 -16.07 -4.85 -0.47
N MET A 61 -16.75 -5.09 0.65
CA MET A 61 -16.30 -4.66 1.98
C MET A 61 -14.90 -5.16 2.37
N PRO A 62 -14.48 -6.40 2.05
CA PRO A 62 -13.12 -6.85 2.33
C PRO A 62 -12.04 -6.00 1.63
N LEU A 63 -12.25 -5.68 0.35
CA LEU A 63 -11.33 -4.84 -0.42
C LEU A 63 -11.31 -3.40 0.11
N VAL A 64 -12.48 -2.82 0.40
CA VAL A 64 -12.59 -1.49 1.02
C VAL A 64 -11.82 -1.42 2.33
N ARG A 65 -11.96 -2.45 3.16
CA ARG A 65 -11.26 -2.56 4.44
C ARG A 65 -9.75 -2.68 4.24
N ALA A 66 -9.30 -3.56 3.34
CA ALA A 66 -7.89 -3.76 3.04
C ALA A 66 -7.22 -2.45 2.57
N LEU A 67 -7.87 -1.71 1.67
CA LEU A 67 -7.37 -0.42 1.19
C LEU A 67 -7.33 0.63 2.31
N SER A 68 -8.36 0.69 3.15
CA SER A 68 -8.41 1.63 4.28
C SER A 68 -7.30 1.36 5.29
N GLU A 69 -7.11 0.10 5.68
CA GLU A 69 -6.05 -0.33 6.61
C GLU A 69 -4.66 -0.04 6.02
N ALA A 70 -4.43 -0.43 4.75
CA ALA A 70 -3.16 -0.19 4.07
C ALA A 70 -2.86 1.31 3.92
N THR A 71 -3.85 2.13 3.55
CA THR A 71 -3.70 3.58 3.39
C THR A 71 -3.42 4.24 4.72
N SER A 72 -4.09 3.82 5.80
CA SER A 72 -3.83 4.31 7.14
C SER A 72 -2.42 3.95 7.61
N TYR A 73 -1.97 2.71 7.35
CA TYR A 73 -0.62 2.26 7.70
C TYR A 73 0.44 3.05 6.92
N ALA A 74 0.24 3.23 5.62
CA ALA A 74 1.14 3.95 4.70
C ALA A 74 1.02 5.48 4.79
N SER A 75 0.18 6.05 5.66
CA SER A 75 -0.04 7.50 5.76
C SER A 75 1.12 8.21 6.46
N LYS A 76 1.11 9.54 6.49
CA LYS A 76 2.06 10.34 7.28
C LYS A 76 1.80 10.28 8.80
N ASP A 77 0.68 9.70 9.23
CA ASP A 77 0.33 9.67 10.66
C ASP A 77 1.31 8.82 11.45
N GLN A 78 1.90 7.78 10.86
CA GLN A 78 2.99 7.04 11.47
C GLN A 78 4.19 7.94 11.82
N VAL A 79 4.53 8.96 11.00
CA VAL A 79 5.62 9.91 11.31
C VAL A 79 5.22 10.76 12.51
N ARG A 80 3.99 11.28 12.51
CA ARG A 80 3.43 12.07 13.63
C ARG A 80 3.43 11.30 14.95
N HIS A 81 3.21 9.98 14.87
CA HIS A 81 3.19 9.08 16.02
C HIS A 81 4.52 8.37 16.28
N SER A 82 5.61 8.75 15.59
CA SER A 82 6.94 8.14 15.72
C SER A 82 6.94 6.61 15.56
N LYS A 83 6.08 6.10 14.68
CA LYS A 83 5.96 4.68 14.33
C LYS A 83 6.67 4.41 13.00
N PRO A 84 7.69 3.53 12.96
CA PRO A 84 8.34 3.17 11.70
C PRO A 84 7.42 2.29 10.85
N LEU A 85 7.57 2.41 9.53
CA LEU A 85 7.03 1.44 8.59
C LEU A 85 7.90 0.19 8.59
N SER A 86 7.22 -0.94 8.44
CA SER A 86 7.84 -2.24 8.18
C SER A 86 7.60 -2.62 6.73
N LEU A 87 8.68 -2.92 6.02
CA LEU A 87 8.61 -3.41 4.65
C LEU A 87 7.74 -4.67 4.55
N TYR A 88 7.85 -5.58 5.52
CA TYR A 88 7.06 -6.81 5.59
C TYR A 88 5.56 -6.55 5.71
N VAL A 89 5.16 -5.57 6.53
CA VAL A 89 3.75 -5.21 6.72
C VAL A 89 3.18 -4.55 5.47
N LEU A 90 3.95 -3.70 4.79
CA LEU A 90 3.53 -3.12 3.50
C LEU A 90 3.35 -4.19 2.41
N ARG A 91 4.28 -5.16 2.34
CA ARG A 91 4.15 -6.30 1.42
C ARG A 91 2.91 -7.13 1.73
N ASP A 92 2.59 -7.35 3.00
CA ASP A 92 1.38 -8.08 3.41
C ASP A 92 0.11 -7.34 3.02
N HIS A 93 0.04 -6.02 3.29
CA HIS A 93 -1.07 -5.18 2.84
C HIS A 93 -1.27 -5.25 1.32
N LYS A 94 -0.20 -5.14 0.53
CA LYS A 94 -0.25 -5.29 -0.93
C LYS A 94 -0.85 -6.64 -1.32
N ARG A 95 -0.37 -7.74 -0.72
CA ARG A 95 -0.85 -9.10 -1.01
C ARG A 95 -2.32 -9.28 -0.67
N ILE A 96 -2.78 -8.72 0.44
CA ILE A 96 -4.18 -8.76 0.85
C ILE A 96 -5.03 -7.99 -0.15
N ILE A 97 -4.62 -6.77 -0.55
CA ILE A 97 -5.35 -5.97 -1.55
C ILE A 97 -5.46 -6.74 -2.87
N GLU A 98 -4.37 -7.33 -3.36
CA GLU A 98 -4.36 -8.13 -4.59
C GLU A 98 -5.33 -9.31 -4.53
N LYS A 99 -5.30 -10.04 -3.40
CA LYS A 99 -6.17 -11.19 -3.17
C LYS A 99 -7.64 -10.78 -3.17
N GLU A 100 -8.00 -9.73 -2.44
CA GLU A 100 -9.41 -9.29 -2.38
C GLU A 100 -9.85 -8.68 -3.72
N PHE A 101 -8.96 -7.98 -4.42
CA PHE A 101 -9.25 -7.45 -5.75
C PHE A 101 -9.59 -8.56 -6.76
N LEU A 102 -8.84 -9.67 -6.76
CA LEU A 102 -9.11 -10.84 -7.61
C LEU A 102 -10.52 -11.42 -7.44
N VAL A 103 -11.11 -11.28 -6.24
CA VAL A 103 -12.45 -11.76 -5.95
C VAL A 103 -13.52 -10.72 -6.28
N THR A 104 -13.17 -9.43 -6.18
CA THR A 104 -14.12 -8.32 -6.23
C THR A 104 -14.19 -7.62 -7.60
N TYR A 105 -13.16 -7.71 -8.46
CA TYR A 105 -13.05 -6.91 -9.69
C TYR A 105 -14.28 -7.05 -10.63
N SER A 106 -14.84 -8.25 -10.78
CA SER A 106 -16.01 -8.46 -11.64
C SER A 106 -17.26 -7.75 -11.10
N VAL A 107 -17.39 -7.64 -9.77
CA VAL A 107 -18.49 -6.93 -9.10
C VAL A 107 -18.31 -5.41 -9.24
N MET A 108 -17.06 -4.94 -9.34
CA MET A 108 -16.71 -3.55 -9.62
C MET A 108 -17.00 -3.12 -11.07
N GLY A 109 -17.47 -4.04 -11.91
CA GLY A 109 -17.69 -3.80 -13.34
C GLY A 109 -16.40 -3.72 -14.15
N LEU A 110 -15.30 -4.24 -13.61
CA LEU A 110 -13.99 -4.26 -14.27
C LEU A 110 -13.83 -5.50 -15.15
N SER A 111 -13.11 -5.33 -16.25
CA SER A 111 -12.79 -6.38 -17.21
C SER A 111 -11.56 -7.20 -16.80
N SER A 112 -11.34 -8.32 -17.48
CA SER A 112 -10.10 -9.10 -17.35
C SER A 112 -8.85 -8.32 -17.80
N SER A 113 -9.00 -7.35 -18.70
CA SER A 113 -7.90 -6.48 -19.12
C SER A 113 -7.48 -5.55 -17.99
N ASP A 114 -8.44 -4.98 -17.25
CA ASP A 114 -8.18 -4.15 -16.08
C ASP A 114 -7.49 -4.97 -14.97
N LEU A 115 -7.90 -6.23 -14.81
CA LEU A 115 -7.24 -7.17 -13.91
C LEU A 115 -5.78 -7.43 -14.32
N GLN A 116 -5.50 -7.66 -15.61
CA GLN A 116 -4.13 -7.89 -16.07
C GLN A 116 -3.26 -6.65 -15.94
N GLN A 117 -3.81 -5.47 -16.25
CA GLN A 117 -3.11 -4.20 -16.05
C GLN A 117 -2.77 -4.02 -14.56
N PHE A 118 -3.73 -4.27 -13.67
CA PHE A 118 -3.49 -4.24 -12.23
C PHE A 118 -2.39 -5.20 -11.79
N LEU A 119 -2.45 -6.47 -12.21
CA LEU A 119 -1.43 -7.47 -11.89
C LEU A 119 -0.05 -7.16 -12.49
N SER A 120 0.01 -6.40 -13.59
CA SER A 120 1.27 -5.98 -14.21
C SER A 120 1.93 -4.79 -13.52
N VAL A 121 1.11 -3.95 -12.87
CA VAL A 121 1.57 -2.84 -12.04
C VAL A 121 1.87 -3.34 -10.62
N CYS A 122 1.32 -4.50 -10.23
CA CYS A 122 1.50 -5.25 -8.98
C CYS A 122 2.83 -6.01 -8.87
#